data_AF-A0A0A1D5F4-F1
#
_entry.id   AF-A0A0A1D5F4-F1
#
_cell.length_a   1.000
_cell.length_b   1.000
_cell.length_c   1.000
_cell.angle_alpha   90.00
_cell.angle_beta   90.00
_cell.angle_gamma   90.00
#
_symmetry.space_group_name_H-M   'P 1'
#
loop_
_entity.id
_entity.type
_entity.pdbx_description
1 polymer ?
#
loop_
_entity_poly.entity_id
_entity_poly.type
_entity_poly.pdbx_seq_one_letter_code
_entity_poly.pdbx_strand_id
1 'polypeptide(L)' 'MADNIANARIKLNAQRKAVAEHIEKWREHREPYEKAFALKTIANAQGFIKKIKESHPSLQNDHANEDTWRP' A
#
# COMPACT_ATOMS: atom_id res chain seq x y z
N MET A 1 -13.34 -10.63 -18.68
CA MET A 1 -11.96 -10.78 -18.14
C MET A 1 -11.24 -9.43 -17.97
N ALA A 2 -11.57 -8.38 -18.73
CA ALA A 2 -11.02 -7.04 -18.53
C ALA A 2 -11.46 -6.36 -17.21
N ASP A 3 -12.68 -6.66 -16.74
CA ASP A 3 -13.26 -6.13 -15.50
C ASP A 3 -12.44 -6.47 -14.24
N ASN A 4 -11.76 -7.62 -14.25
CA ASN A 4 -10.93 -8.05 -13.12
C ASN A 4 -9.67 -7.19 -12.98
N ILE A 5 -9.06 -6.79 -14.10
CA ILE A 5 -7.84 -5.97 -14.08
C ILE A 5 -8.17 -4.53 -13.68
N ALA A 6 -9.27 -3.96 -14.19
CA ALA A 6 -9.73 -2.63 -13.79
C ALA A 6 -10.03 -2.56 -12.28
N ASN A 7 -10.75 -3.56 -11.75
CA ASN A 7 -11.02 -3.66 -10.31
C ASN A 7 -9.75 -3.89 -9.48
N ALA A 8 -8.80 -4.69 -9.97
CA ALA A 8 -7.51 -4.90 -9.32
C ALA A 8 -6.71 -3.59 -9.22
N ARG A 9 -6.71 -2.76 -10.28
CA ARG A 9 -6.07 -1.43 -10.28
C ARG A 9 -6.71 -0.50 -9.26
N ILE A 10 -8.05 -0.48 -9.16
CA ILE A 10 -8.75 0.34 -8.15
C ILE A 10 -8.33 -0.09 -6.75
N LYS A 11 -8.33 -1.40 -6.46
CA LYS A 11 -7.89 -1.94 -5.16
C LYS A 11 -6.44 -1.61 -4.86
N LEU A 12 -5.56 -1.74 -5.85
CA LEU A 12 -4.13 -1.43 -5.73
C LEU A 12 -3.91 0.04 -5.40
N ASN A 13 -4.57 0.95 -6.11
CA ASN A 13 -4.51 2.38 -5.83
C ASN A 13 -5.09 2.74 -4.46
N ALA A 14 -6.17 2.08 -4.02
CA ALA A 14 -6.72 2.27 -2.69
C ALA A 14 -5.72 1.87 -1.58
N GLN A 15 -5.01 0.75 -1.76
CA GLN A 15 -3.94 0.35 -0.82
C GLN A 15 -2.78 1.34 -0.81
N ARG A 16 -2.36 1.85 -1.97
CA ARG A 16 -1.31 2.88 -2.05
C ARG A 16 -1.70 4.18 -1.36
N LYS A 17 -2.95 4.63 -1.56
CA LYS A 17 -3.47 5.80 -0.84
C LYS A 17 -3.44 5.58 0.67
N ALA A 18 -3.85 4.40 1.13
CA ALA A 18 -3.77 4.06 2.56
C ALA A 18 -2.32 4.08 3.07
N VAL A 19 -1.34 3.60 2.29
CA VAL A 19 0.07 3.72 2.65
C VAL A 19 0.49 5.18 2.77
N ALA A 20 0.22 6.01 1.76
CA ALA A 20 0.57 7.44 1.77
C ALA A 20 -0.01 8.16 3.00
N GLU A 21 -1.30 7.96 3.29
CA GLU A 21 -1.95 8.55 4.47
C GLU A 21 -1.30 8.11 5.79
N HIS A 22 -0.86 6.86 5.90
CA HIS A 22 -0.18 6.37 7.11
C HIS A 22 1.28 6.80 7.19
N ILE A 23 1.94 7.06 6.06
CA ILE A 23 3.27 7.67 6.03
C ILE A 23 3.21 9.09 6.59
N GLU A 24 2.21 9.88 6.18
CA GLU A 24 1.99 11.22 6.71
C GLU A 24 1.73 11.17 8.21
N LYS A 25 0.81 10.30 8.66
CA LYS A 25 0.58 10.07 10.10
C LYS A 25 1.86 9.68 10.84
N TRP A 26 2.66 8.76 10.30
CA TRP A 26 3.93 8.37 10.92
C TRP A 26 4.91 9.54 11.08
N ARG A 27 4.90 10.49 10.13
CA ARG A 27 5.72 11.71 10.20
C ARG A 27 5.17 12.71 11.23
N GLU A 28 3.85 12.84 11.33
CA GLU A 28 3.19 13.79 12.24
C GLU A 28 3.15 13.33 13.70
N HIS A 29 2.89 12.04 13.93
CA HIS A 29 2.77 11.50 15.28
C HIS A 29 4.11 11.60 16.03
N ARG A 30 4.07 12.14 17.25
CA ARG A 30 5.24 12.23 18.13
C ARG A 30 5.43 10.96 18.97
N GLU A 31 4.32 10.31 19.29
CA GLU A 31 4.31 9.18 20.21
C GLU A 31 4.77 7.87 19.54
N PRO A 32 5.63 7.07 20.21
CA PRO A 32 6.16 5.83 19.62
C PRO A 32 5.10 4.79 19.26
N TYR A 33 4.00 4.70 20.04
CA TYR A 33 2.96 3.69 19.81
C TYR A 33 2.12 4.01 18.55
N GLU A 34 1.86 5.27 18.27
CA GLU A 34 1.15 5.72 17.07
C GLU A 34 2.01 5.47 15.82
N LYS A 35 3.32 5.72 15.92
CA LYS A 35 4.27 5.37 14.86
C LYS A 35 4.31 3.86 14.61
N ALA A 36 4.35 3.04 15.66
CA ALA A 36 4.32 1.59 15.52
C ALA A 36 3.01 1.11 14.86
N PHE A 37 1.87 1.72 15.22
CA PHE A 37 0.59 1.43 14.60
C PHE A 37 0.58 1.80 13.11
N ALA A 38 1.05 3.00 12.77
CA ALA A 38 1.14 3.45 11.38
C ALA A 38 2.04 2.50 10.54
N LEU A 39 3.19 2.10 11.08
CA LEU A 39 4.09 1.15 10.41
C LEU A 39 3.43 -0.22 10.19
N LYS A 40 2.68 -0.72 11.16
CA LYS A 40 1.94 -1.99 11.02
C LYS A 40 0.91 -1.89 9.90
N THR A 41 0.19 -0.79 9.81
CA THR A 41 -0.81 -0.57 8.76
C THR A 41 -0.16 -0.45 7.38
N ILE A 42 0.97 0.25 7.27
CA ILE A 42 1.75 0.35 6.03
C ILE A 42 2.22 -1.03 5.57
N ALA A 43 2.81 -1.82 6.46
CA ALA A 43 3.28 -3.17 6.14
C ALA A 43 2.14 -4.09 5.67
N ASN A 44 0.97 -3.99 6.31
CA ASN A 44 -0.22 -4.74 5.89
C ASN A 44 -0.69 -4.34 4.50
N ALA A 45 -0.80 -3.03 4.22
CA ALA A 45 -1.22 -2.51 2.92
C ALA A 45 -0.24 -2.90 1.80
N GLN A 46 1.07 -2.80 2.05
CA GLN A 46 2.11 -3.30 1.15
C GLN A 46 1.97 -4.82 0.89
N GLY A 47 1.64 -5.60 1.91
CA GLY A 47 1.32 -7.02 1.76
C GLY A 47 0.12 -7.29 0.84
N PHE A 48 -0.94 -6.48 0.93
CA PHE A 48 -2.08 -6.57 0.01
C PHE A 48 -1.72 -6.16 -1.41
N ILE A 49 -0.92 -5.10 -1.60
CA ILE A 49 -0.41 -4.69 -2.90
C ILE A 49 0.36 -5.85 -3.56
N LYS A 50 1.25 -6.50 -2.80
CA LYS A 50 2.00 -7.68 -3.28
C LYS A 50 1.05 -8.79 -3.75
N LYS A 51 0.05 -9.16 -2.95
CA LYS A 51 -0.95 -10.18 -3.32
C LYS A 51 -1.75 -9.82 -4.58
N ILE A 52 -2.10 -8.54 -4.75
CA ILE A 52 -2.83 -8.08 -5.93
C ILE A 52 -1.96 -8.21 -7.18
N LYS A 53 -0.67 -7.83 -7.10
CA LYS A 53 0.30 -7.96 -8.20
C LYS A 53 0.63 -9.42 -8.53
N GLU A 54 0.74 -10.27 -7.52
CA GLU A 54 0.92 -11.72 -7.71
C GLU A 54 -0.27 -12.35 -8.44
N SER A 55 -1.49 -11.94 -8.10
CA SER A 55 -2.72 -12.39 -8.77
C SER A 55 -2.92 -11.78 -10.17
N HIS A 56 -2.23 -10.67 -10.48
CA HIS A 56 -2.38 -9.95 -11.75
C HIS A 56 -1.00 -9.55 -12.30
N PRO A 57 -0.34 -10.45 -13.06
CA PRO A 57 1.01 -10.23 -13.59
C PRO A 57 1.15 -8.94 -14.41
N SER A 58 0.09 -8.51 -15.10
CA SER A 58 0.04 -7.26 -15.85
C SER A 58 0.24 -6.00 -14.99
N LEU A 59 0.13 -6.10 -13.65
CA LEU A 59 0.33 -5.02 -12.70
C LEU A 59 1.69 -5.13 -11.97
N GLN A 60 2.52 -6.13 -12.26
CA GLN A 60 3.81 -6.30 -11.59
C GLN A 60 4.76 -5.12 -11.84
N ASN A 61 4.79 -4.61 -13.07
CA ASN A 61 5.65 -3.49 -13.49
C ASN A 61 5.13 -2.13 -13.03
N ASP A 62 3.94 -2.09 -12.42
CA ASP A 62 3.39 -0.86 -11.87
C ASP A 62 4.02 -0.64 -10.49
N HIS A 63 5.11 0.13 -10.43
CA HIS A 63 5.85 0.41 -9.19
C HIS A 63 5.54 1.81 -8.68
N ALA A 64 5.25 1.93 -7.38
CA ALA A 64 5.13 3.21 -6.70
C ALA A 64 5.97 3.21 -5.42
N ASN A 65 6.37 4.40 -4.97
CA ASN A 65 7.22 4.57 -3.79
C ASN A 65 6.57 3.97 -2.52
N GLU A 66 5.25 4.05 -2.44
CA GLU A 66 4.41 3.49 -1.38
C GLU A 66 4.56 1.97 -1.26
N ASP A 67 4.83 1.27 -2.37
CA ASP A 67 4.93 -0.19 -2.37
C ASP A 67 6.15 -0.70 -1.59
N THR A 68 7.20 0.13 -1.49
CA THR A 68 8.48 -0.22 -0.84
C THR A 68 8.88 0.72 0.29
N TRP A 69 8.05 1.70 0.60
CA TRP A 69 8.36 2.71 1.61
C TRP A 69 8.68 2.08 2.96
N ARG A 70 9.73 2.58 3.59
CA ARG A 70 10.14 2.28 4.96
C ARG A 70 10.63 3.57 5.62
N PRO A 71 10.43 3.73 6.94
CA PRO A 71 10.90 4.89 7.70
C PRO A 71 12.42 4.98 7.77
#